data_AF-U9TJA1-F1
#
_entry.id   AF-U9TJA1-F1
#
_cell.length_a   1.000
_cell.length_b   1.000
_cell.length_c   1.000
_cell.angle_alpha   90.00
_cell.angle_beta   90.00
_cell.angle_gamma   90.00
#
_symmetry.space_group_name_H-M   'P 1'
#
loop_
_entity.id
_entity.type
_entity.pdbx_description
1 polymer ?
#
loop_
_entity_poly.entity_id
_entity_poly.type
_entity_poly.pdbx_seq_one_letter_code
_entity_poly.pdbx_strand_id
1 'polypeptide(L)'
;MSEEEKTDEEVSLNSEKKSNSPNLPPVRAPSLVWQYYEKVIDDKGVVLHVKCNFCDQKYSAKTSTGTLNDHFKRKHSKIQPKGVGSIEAAFNNSQTRTTLPGKNHLDILDNLINWVIMECQAFRVVDSPSFKELIASLNPEFQVPSRQTV
;
A
#
# COMPACT_ATOMS: atom_id res chain seq x y z
N MET A 1 -1.72 52.05 -37.16
CA MET A 1 -0.57 51.41 -36.50
C MET A 1 -0.94 49.94 -36.34
N SER A 2 -0.86 49.21 -37.45
CA SER A 2 0.32 48.40 -37.84
C SER A 2 0.34 47.14 -36.97
N GLU A 3 -0.22 46.03 -37.46
CA GLU A 3 0.51 45.01 -38.23
C GLU A 3 1.76 44.54 -37.49
N GLU A 4 1.75 43.30 -37.01
CA GLU A 4 2.63 42.26 -37.54
C GLU A 4 2.35 40.91 -36.85
N GLU A 5 1.81 40.00 -37.64
CA GLU A 5 1.94 38.55 -37.51
C GLU A 5 3.36 38.16 -37.92
N LYS A 6 4.04 37.28 -37.18
CA LYS A 6 5.09 36.44 -37.77
C LYS A 6 5.29 35.13 -37.00
N THR A 7 5.23 34.07 -37.79
CA THR A 7 5.40 32.65 -37.49
C THR A 7 6.87 32.20 -37.53
N ASP A 8 7.02 30.93 -37.16
CA ASP A 8 8.02 29.94 -37.58
C ASP A 8 9.23 29.65 -36.69
N GLU A 9 9.13 28.46 -36.09
CA GLU A 9 10.07 27.34 -36.15
C GLU A 9 11.58 27.64 -36.01
N GLU A 10 12.20 27.06 -34.99
CA GLU A 10 13.19 25.98 -35.20
C GLU A 10 13.45 25.20 -33.90
N VAL A 11 13.56 23.89 -34.10
CA VAL A 11 13.90 22.87 -33.11
C VAL A 11 15.40 22.89 -32.84
N SER A 12 15.85 22.64 -31.61
CA SER A 12 17.00 21.74 -31.36
C SER A 12 17.26 21.47 -29.89
N LEU A 13 17.74 20.25 -29.68
CA LEU A 13 17.86 19.49 -28.45
C LEU A 13 19.20 19.71 -27.71
N ASN A 14 19.11 19.55 -26.39
CA ASN A 14 20.09 19.00 -25.44
C ASN A 14 21.33 19.81 -25.04
N SER A 15 21.45 20.10 -23.74
CA SER A 15 22.45 19.43 -22.87
C SER A 15 22.29 19.79 -21.38
N GLU A 16 21.95 18.76 -20.61
CA GLU A 16 22.37 18.42 -19.24
C GLU A 16 22.80 19.54 -18.26
N LYS A 17 22.12 19.61 -17.09
CA LYS A 17 22.72 19.31 -15.77
C LYS A 17 21.77 19.44 -14.57
N LYS A 18 21.90 18.43 -13.69
CA LYS A 18 21.63 18.38 -12.24
C LYS A 18 20.17 18.37 -11.75
N SER A 19 19.65 17.15 -11.60
CA SER A 19 18.51 16.83 -10.72
C SER A 19 18.90 17.01 -9.24
N ASN A 20 18.64 18.19 -8.68
CA ASN A 20 18.43 18.35 -7.24
C ASN A 20 16.96 18.00 -6.96
N SER A 21 16.68 16.80 -6.46
CA SER A 21 15.31 16.40 -6.10
C SER A 21 14.97 16.90 -4.68
N PRO A 22 13.95 17.75 -4.48
CA PRO A 22 13.45 18.10 -3.16
C PRO A 22 12.73 16.90 -2.54
N ASN A 23 12.90 16.68 -1.24
CA ASN A 23 12.16 15.70 -0.44
C ASN A 23 10.64 15.92 -0.56
N LEU A 24 9.96 15.18 -1.44
CA LEU A 24 8.51 15.11 -1.49
C LEU A 24 8.02 13.98 -0.56
N PRO A 25 6.92 14.18 0.18
CA PRO A 25 6.34 13.14 1.02
C PRO A 25 5.98 11.91 0.19
N PRO A 26 5.98 10.69 0.78
CA PRO A 26 5.68 9.47 0.06
C PRO A 26 4.31 9.57 -0.62
N VAL A 27 4.32 9.64 -1.96
CA VAL A 27 3.10 9.61 -2.74
C VAL A 27 2.46 8.24 -2.52
N ARG A 28 1.27 8.21 -1.92
CA ARG A 28 0.54 6.95 -1.72
C ARG A 28 0.30 6.30 -3.07
N ALA A 29 0.62 5.01 -3.16
CA ALA A 29 0.31 4.23 -4.34
C ALA A 29 -1.20 4.34 -4.65
N PRO A 30 -1.57 4.53 -5.94
CA PRO A 30 -2.97 4.57 -6.33
C PRO A 30 -3.65 3.25 -5.98
N SER A 31 -4.91 3.32 -5.55
CA SER A 31 -5.69 2.13 -5.18
C SER A 31 -5.76 1.13 -6.33
N LEU A 32 -5.58 -0.17 -6.02
CA LEU A 32 -5.66 -1.28 -6.97
C LEU A 32 -7.00 -1.33 -7.71
N VAL A 33 -8.05 -0.75 -7.14
CA VAL A 33 -9.39 -0.72 -7.76
C VAL A 33 -9.35 -0.14 -9.17
N TRP A 34 -8.46 0.81 -9.45
CA TRP A 34 -8.36 1.46 -10.76
C TRP A 34 -7.89 0.54 -11.89
N GLN A 35 -7.37 -0.66 -11.58
CA GLN A 35 -7.03 -1.66 -12.60
C GLN A 35 -8.26 -2.25 -13.29
N TYR A 36 -9.44 -2.15 -12.67
CA TYR A 36 -10.68 -2.75 -13.17
C TYR A 36 -11.61 -1.75 -13.88
N TYR A 37 -11.21 -0.49 -13.94
CA TYR A 37 -12.07 0.60 -14.37
C TYR A 37 -11.35 1.54 -15.32
N GLU A 38 -12.10 2.04 -16.30
CA GLU A 38 -11.65 3.04 -17.24
C GLU A 38 -12.30 4.39 -16.92
N LYS A 39 -11.51 5.46 -16.92
CA LYS A 39 -12.01 6.84 -16.78
C LYS A 39 -12.28 7.40 -18.16
N VAL A 40 -13.54 7.66 -18.46
CA VAL A 40 -13.93 8.31 -19.72
C VAL A 40 -13.84 9.82 -19.52
N ILE A 41 -13.06 10.47 -20.37
CA ILE A 41 -12.73 11.89 -20.30
C ILE A 41 -13.33 12.61 -21.50
N ASP A 42 -13.85 13.82 -21.30
CA ASP A 42 -14.35 14.70 -22.37
C ASP A 42 -13.20 15.42 -23.09
N ASP A 43 -13.48 16.08 -24.22
CA ASP A 43 -12.50 16.86 -25.00
C ASP A 43 -11.82 17.98 -24.19
N LYS A 44 -12.43 18.37 -23.06
CA LYS A 44 -11.94 19.37 -22.10
C LYS A 44 -11.06 18.79 -20.99
N GLY A 45 -10.74 17.50 -21.01
CA GLY A 45 -9.92 16.84 -20.00
C GLY A 45 -10.66 16.52 -18.69
N VAL A 46 -11.99 16.65 -18.64
CA VAL A 46 -12.81 16.37 -17.45
C VAL A 46 -13.30 14.93 -17.49
N VAL A 47 -13.11 14.18 -16.39
CA VAL A 47 -13.67 12.82 -16.25
C VAL A 47 -15.20 12.90 -16.21
N LEU A 48 -15.86 12.33 -17.20
CA LEU A 48 -17.33 12.27 -17.29
C LEU A 48 -17.88 11.18 -16.38
N HIS A 49 -17.39 9.96 -16.58
CA HIS A 49 -17.82 8.79 -15.83
C HIS A 49 -16.71 7.74 -15.79
N VAL A 50 -16.84 6.82 -14.83
CA VAL A 50 -15.96 5.69 -14.66
C VAL A 50 -16.71 4.44 -15.10
N LYS A 51 -16.18 3.70 -16.07
CA LYS A 51 -16.78 2.49 -16.63
C LYS A 51 -16.09 1.25 -16.08
N CYS A 52 -16.86 0.22 -15.72
CA CYS A 52 -16.31 -1.09 -15.38
C CYS A 52 -15.81 -1.80 -16.64
N ASN A 53 -14.64 -2.44 -16.57
CA ASN A 53 -14.06 -3.15 -17.72
C ASN A 53 -14.71 -4.52 -17.96
N PHE A 54 -15.51 -5.02 -17.01
CA PHE A 54 -16.08 -6.37 -17.02
C PHE A 54 -17.61 -6.40 -17.13
N CYS A 55 -18.27 -5.24 -17.08
CA CYS A 55 -19.70 -5.10 -17.34
C CYS A 55 -20.05 -3.67 -17.77
N ASP A 56 -21.29 -3.45 -18.20
CA ASP A 56 -21.75 -2.15 -18.70
C ASP A 56 -22.09 -1.12 -17.60
N GLN A 57 -21.69 -1.37 -16.35
CA GLN A 57 -21.94 -0.44 -15.26
C GLN A 57 -21.05 0.80 -15.34
N LYS A 58 -21.68 1.96 -15.14
CA LYS A 58 -21.06 3.29 -15.20
C LYS A 58 -21.29 4.02 -13.89
N TYR A 59 -20.27 4.70 -13.42
CA TYR A 59 -20.24 5.44 -12.16
C TYR A 59 -19.92 6.91 -12.41
N SER A 60 -20.43 7.79 -11.56
CA SER A 60 -20.05 9.19 -11.60
C SER A 60 -18.54 9.35 -11.35
N ALA A 61 -17.92 10.40 -11.90
CA ALA A 61 -16.52 10.74 -11.63
C ALA A 61 -16.20 10.93 -10.14
N LYS A 62 -17.22 11.22 -9.31
CA LYS A 62 -17.09 11.43 -7.86
C LYS A 62 -17.26 10.14 -7.03
N THR A 63 -17.52 9.00 -7.66
CA THR A 63 -17.75 7.75 -6.94
C THR A 63 -16.51 7.31 -6.16
N SER A 64 -16.72 6.91 -4.90
CA SER A 64 -15.63 6.47 -4.03
C SER A 64 -15.02 5.14 -4.50
N THR A 65 -13.73 4.94 -4.19
CA THR A 65 -13.03 3.68 -4.46
C THR A 65 -13.64 2.48 -3.72
N GLY A 66 -14.28 2.71 -2.57
CA GLY A 66 -15.00 1.66 -1.81
C GLY A 66 -16.22 1.13 -2.56
N THR A 67 -16.99 2.02 -3.18
CA THR A 67 -18.16 1.66 -4.00
C THR A 67 -17.75 0.85 -5.22
N LEU A 68 -16.69 1.27 -5.90
CA LEU A 68 -16.13 0.54 -7.04
C LEU A 68 -15.64 -0.85 -6.62
N ASN A 69 -14.93 -0.94 -5.49
CA ASN A 69 -14.44 -2.21 -4.98
C ASN A 69 -15.58 -3.17 -4.56
N ASP A 70 -16.66 -2.65 -3.94
CA ASP A 70 -17.84 -3.45 -3.61
C ASP A 70 -18.54 -4.00 -4.86
N HIS A 71 -18.71 -3.16 -5.89
CA HIS A 71 -19.20 -3.62 -7.18
C HIS A 71 -18.36 -4.77 -7.73
N PHE A 72 -17.04 -4.58 -7.78
CA PHE A 72 -16.13 -5.58 -8.33
C PHE A 72 -16.21 -6.89 -7.55
N LYS A 73 -16.17 -6.83 -6.21
CA LYS A 73 -16.31 -8.03 -5.37
C LYS A 73 -17.65 -8.73 -5.56
N ARG A 74 -18.74 -8.00 -5.76
CA ARG A 74 -20.09 -8.61 -5.85
C ARG A 74 -20.41 -9.16 -7.24
N LYS A 75 -19.98 -8.47 -8.30
CA LYS A 75 -20.32 -8.82 -9.69
C LYS A 75 -19.21 -9.58 -10.40
N HIS A 76 -17.97 -9.45 -9.93
CA HIS A 76 -16.77 -9.97 -10.56
C HIS A 76 -15.87 -10.74 -9.57
N SER A 77 -16.44 -11.32 -8.49
CA SER A 77 -15.69 -12.10 -7.47
C SER A 77 -14.81 -13.22 -8.06
N LYS A 78 -15.22 -13.79 -9.19
CA LYS A 78 -14.51 -14.89 -9.86
C LYS A 78 -13.33 -14.42 -10.73
N ILE A 79 -13.19 -13.12 -10.94
CA ILE A 79 -12.12 -12.53 -11.75
C ILE A 79 -10.97 -12.20 -10.81
N GLN A 80 -9.94 -13.03 -10.80
CA GLN A 80 -8.72 -12.71 -10.08
C GLN A 80 -7.92 -11.65 -10.84
N PRO A 81 -7.52 -10.53 -10.21
CA PRO A 81 -6.56 -9.63 -10.82
C PRO A 81 -5.28 -10.36 -11.21
N LYS A 82 -4.87 -10.22 -12.47
CA LYS A 82 -3.50 -10.54 -12.88
C LYS A 82 -2.54 -9.63 -12.11
N GLY A 83 -1.88 -10.17 -11.09
CA GLY A 83 -0.75 -9.51 -10.43
C GLY A 83 -0.87 -9.27 -8.91
N VAL A 84 -1.96 -9.68 -8.27
CA VAL A 84 -2.02 -9.72 -6.80
C VAL A 84 -1.74 -11.15 -6.37
N GLY A 85 -0.50 -11.46 -6.00
CA GLY A 85 -0.27 -12.62 -5.15
C GLY A 85 -1.21 -12.50 -3.95
N SER A 86 -2.03 -13.52 -3.70
CA SER A 86 -2.99 -13.47 -2.60
C SER A 86 -2.27 -13.03 -1.33
N ILE A 87 -2.90 -12.17 -0.53
CA ILE A 87 -2.46 -11.88 0.84
C ILE A 87 -2.17 -13.18 1.60
N GLU A 88 -2.93 -14.25 1.31
CA GLU A 88 -2.71 -15.59 1.86
C GLU A 88 -1.38 -16.20 1.37
N ALA A 89 -1.03 -16.02 0.09
CA ALA A 89 0.23 -16.51 -0.48
C ALA A 89 1.45 -15.74 0.05
N ALA A 90 1.31 -14.43 0.28
CA ALA A 90 2.34 -13.62 0.93
C ALA A 90 2.51 -13.97 2.41
N PHE A 91 1.41 -14.24 3.13
CA PHE A 91 1.43 -14.64 4.54
C PHE A 91 2.07 -16.01 4.72
N ASN A 92 1.68 -17.00 3.91
CA ASN A 92 2.21 -18.37 3.98
C ASN A 92 3.70 -18.47 3.62
N ASN A 93 4.20 -17.63 2.71
CA ASN A 93 5.62 -17.63 2.32
C ASN A 93 6.52 -16.92 3.36
N SER A 94 5.95 -16.15 4.27
CA SER A 94 6.69 -15.53 5.38
C SER A 94 6.95 -16.52 6.54
N GLN A 95 6.10 -17.55 6.68
CA GLN A 95 6.22 -18.57 7.71
C GLN A 95 7.31 -19.63 7.43
N THR A 96 7.77 -19.78 6.19
CA THR A 96 8.67 -20.87 5.80
C THR A 96 10.17 -20.55 5.90
N ARG A 97 10.55 -19.38 6.44
CA ARG A 97 11.96 -18.92 6.47
C ARG A 97 12.72 -19.01 7.79
N THR A 98 12.18 -19.64 8.83
CA THR A 98 12.94 -19.87 10.07
C THR A 98 12.54 -21.17 10.75
N THR A 99 12.99 -22.30 10.21
CA THR A 99 13.14 -23.53 11.00
C THR A 99 14.60 -23.64 11.45
N LEU A 100 14.95 -22.84 12.46
CA LEU A 100 16.06 -23.16 13.36
C LEU A 100 15.48 -23.92 14.56
N PRO A 101 16.21 -24.88 15.16
CA PRO A 101 15.76 -25.68 16.29
C PRO A 101 15.83 -24.89 17.62
N GLY A 102 15.24 -23.69 17.63
CA GLY A 102 15.02 -22.85 18.80
C GLY A 102 13.52 -22.63 18.97
N LYS A 103 13.07 -22.34 20.20
CA LYS A 103 11.66 -22.09 20.56
C LYS A 103 10.95 -21.28 19.46
N ASN A 104 9.80 -21.77 18.98
CA ASN A 104 9.13 -21.15 17.83
C ASN A 104 8.82 -19.69 18.16
N HIS A 105 9.05 -18.78 17.22
CA HIS A 105 8.76 -17.35 17.40
C HIS A 105 7.32 -17.11 17.90
N LEU A 106 6.38 -17.94 17.43
CA LEU A 106 4.98 -17.92 17.86
C LEU A 106 4.81 -18.23 19.35
N ASP A 107 5.56 -19.20 19.89
CA ASP A 107 5.49 -19.55 21.32
C ASP A 107 5.96 -18.40 22.20
N ILE A 108 7.00 -17.69 21.78
CA ILE A 108 7.52 -16.52 22.52
C ILE A 108 6.52 -15.37 22.48
N LEU A 109 5.90 -15.14 21.31
CA LEU A 109 4.89 -14.12 21.13
C LEU A 109 3.63 -14.40 21.96
N ASP A 110 3.13 -15.63 21.94
CA ASP A 110 1.95 -16.03 22.73
C ASP A 110 2.20 -15.86 24.23
N ASN A 111 3.38 -16.23 24.71
CA ASN A 111 3.75 -16.03 26.11
C ASN A 111 3.83 -14.54 26.48
N LEU A 112 4.37 -13.70 25.60
CA LEU A 112 4.41 -12.24 25.81
C LEU A 112 2.99 -11.65 25.88
N ILE A 113 2.12 -12.00 24.93
CA ILE A 113 0.73 -11.53 24.88
C ILE A 113 -0.02 -11.98 26.14
N ASN A 114 0.10 -13.25 26.50
CA ASN A 114 -0.52 -13.79 27.71
C ASN A 114 -0.03 -13.08 28.96
N TRP A 115 1.26 -12.80 29.07
CA TRP A 115 1.80 -12.03 30.20
C TRP A 115 1.21 -10.61 30.27
N VAL A 116 1.10 -9.91 29.13
CA VAL A 116 0.48 -8.58 29.07
C VAL A 116 -0.98 -8.62 29.57
N ILE A 117 -1.75 -9.63 29.14
CA ILE A 117 -3.16 -9.79 29.50
C ILE A 117 -3.31 -10.18 30.97
N MET A 118 -2.60 -11.23 31.41
CA MET A 118 -2.77 -11.81 32.74
C MET A 118 -2.26 -10.89 33.84
N GLU A 119 -1.18 -10.15 33.58
CA GLU A 119 -0.61 -9.18 34.53
C GLU A 119 -1.13 -7.76 34.31
N CYS A 120 -2.18 -7.58 33.48
CA CYS A 120 -2.81 -6.30 33.16
C CYS A 120 -1.80 -5.19 32.79
N GLN A 121 -0.75 -5.54 32.07
CA GLN A 121 0.29 -4.59 31.69
C GLN A 121 -0.23 -3.64 30.62
N ALA A 122 0.21 -2.39 30.67
CA ALA A 122 -0.09 -1.46 29.60
C ALA A 122 0.57 -1.94 28.29
N PHE A 123 -0.17 -1.96 27.17
CA PHE A 123 0.39 -2.31 25.85
C PHE A 123 1.61 -1.48 25.46
N ARG A 124 1.80 -0.30 26.06
CA ARG A 124 2.99 0.53 25.85
C ARG A 124 4.29 -0.09 26.39
N VAL A 125 4.23 -1.08 27.28
CA VAL A 125 5.42 -1.70 27.87
C VAL A 125 6.34 -2.29 26.79
N VAL A 126 5.77 -2.88 25.74
CA VAL A 126 6.54 -3.49 24.64
C VAL A 126 7.24 -2.46 23.75
N ASP A 127 6.81 -1.20 23.79
CA ASP A 127 7.48 -0.11 23.08
C ASP A 127 8.67 0.48 23.86
N SER A 128 8.77 0.18 25.15
CA SER A 128 9.80 0.74 26.03
C SER A 128 11.21 0.33 25.55
N PRO A 129 12.16 1.29 25.40
CA PRO A 129 13.53 0.97 25.01
C PRO A 129 14.19 -0.04 25.96
N SER A 130 14.07 0.18 27.26
CA SER A 130 14.67 -0.71 28.27
C SER A 130 14.07 -2.12 28.25
N PHE A 131 12.78 -2.25 27.93
CA PHE A 131 12.15 -3.56 27.76
C PHE A 131 12.68 -4.26 26.52
N LYS A 132 12.81 -3.55 25.39
CA LYS A 132 13.38 -4.09 24.15
C LYS A 132 14.83 -4.53 24.34
N GLU A 133 15.63 -3.74 25.06
CA GLU A 133 17.02 -4.10 25.42
C GLU A 133 17.07 -5.37 26.28
N LEU A 134 16.20 -5.49 27.28
CA LEU A 134 16.08 -6.71 28.10
C LEU A 134 15.75 -7.92 27.23
N ILE A 135 14.73 -7.85 26.39
CA ILE A 135 14.33 -8.98 25.54
C ILE A 135 15.42 -9.32 24.51
N ALA A 136 16.04 -8.32 23.89
CA ALA A 136 17.15 -8.52 22.96
C ALA A 136 18.37 -9.17 23.63
N SER A 137 18.63 -8.87 24.92
CA SER A 137 19.70 -9.54 25.67
C SER A 137 19.42 -11.02 25.95
N LEU A 138 18.14 -11.40 26.06
CA LEU A 138 17.71 -12.77 26.30
C LEU A 138 17.60 -13.58 25.00
N ASN A 139 17.12 -12.96 23.93
CA ASN A 139 17.00 -13.54 22.61
C ASN A 139 17.17 -12.46 21.52
N PRO A 140 18.40 -12.28 21.01
CA PRO A 140 18.70 -11.25 20.01
C PRO A 140 17.91 -11.40 18.69
N GLU A 141 17.50 -12.62 18.35
CA GLU A 141 16.77 -12.92 17.12
C GLU A 141 15.27 -12.58 17.22
N PHE A 142 14.75 -12.43 18.45
CA PHE A 142 13.33 -12.12 18.66
C PHE A 142 13.08 -10.61 18.58
N GLN A 143 12.26 -10.20 17.61
CA GLN A 143 11.83 -8.82 17.47
C GLN A 143 10.55 -8.57 18.27
N VAL A 144 10.65 -7.73 19.30
CA VAL A 144 9.50 -7.35 20.12
C VAL A 144 8.46 -6.63 19.25
N PRO A 145 7.20 -7.08 19.23
CA PRO A 145 6.12 -6.42 18.49
C PRO A 145 5.82 -5.02 19.02
N SER A 146 5.19 -4.19 18.18
CA SER A 146 4.72 -2.87 18.60
C SER A 146 3.43 -2.96 19.41
N ARG A 147 3.13 -1.92 20.20
CA ARG A 147 1.84 -1.81 20.92
C ARG A 147 0.57 -1.86 20.05
N GLN A 148 0.69 -1.70 18.72
CA GLN A 148 -0.45 -1.79 17.79
C GLN A 148 -0.70 -3.23 17.34
N THR A 149 0.29 -4.09 17.56
CA THR A 149 0.32 -5.49 17.14
C THR A 149 -0.01 -6.42 18.31
N VAL A 150 0.41 -6.05 19.52
CA VAL A 150 0.03 -6.65 20.81
C VAL A 150 -1.33 -6.14 21.23
#